data_AF-A0A2V7X6B8-F1
#
_entry.id   AF-A0A2V7X6B8-F1
#
_cell.length_a   1.000
_cell.length_b   1.000
_cell.length_c   1.000
_cell.angle_alpha   90.00
_cell.angle_beta   90.00
_cell.angle_gamma   90.00
#
_symmetry.space_group_name_H-M   'P 1'
#
loop_
_entity.id
_entity.type
_entity.pdbx_description
1 polymer ?
#
loop_
_entity_poly.entity_id
_entity_poly.type
_entity_poly.pdbx_seq_one_letter_code
_entity_poly.pdbx_strand_id
1 'polypeptide(L)'
;MPGGPTELGFAAFVGVKLVGYTVAGFKLRAAYQKEGHVPIAFGVSRTLLGVAAGLAYGSVVPSVSGGVGVLALYAGLLPVRLLEWLAIIAVFFDRRFGEPGRLLNYSLAGIAWSYVLDALAILLAIITPGAIWVC
;
A
#
# COMPACT_ATOMS: atom_id res chain seq x y z
N MET A 1 8.03 -16.16 21.97
CA MET A 1 7.21 -16.41 20.76
C MET A 1 7.23 -15.13 19.96
N PRO A 2 7.60 -15.12 18.67
CA PRO A 2 7.53 -13.88 17.91
C PRO A 2 6.05 -13.64 17.58
N GLY A 3 5.40 -12.81 18.41
CA GLY A 3 4.02 -12.39 18.20
C GLY A 3 3.97 -11.42 17.02
N GLY A 4 2.98 -11.60 16.15
CA GLY A 4 2.71 -10.67 15.05
C GLY A 4 2.43 -9.24 15.54
N PRO A 5 2.21 -8.28 14.62
CA PRO A 5 1.92 -6.90 14.98
C PRO A 5 0.75 -6.85 15.98
N THR A 6 0.91 -6.07 17.06
CA THR A 6 -0.18 -5.84 18.01
C THR A 6 -1.36 -5.19 17.28
N GLU A 7 -2.59 -5.43 17.75
CA GLU A 7 -3.80 -4.88 17.12
C GLU A 7 -3.69 -3.35 16.92
N LEU A 8 -3.05 -2.67 17.87
CA LEU A 8 -2.74 -1.23 17.80
C LEU A 8 -1.72 -0.89 16.70
N GLY A 9 -0.64 -1.65 16.57
CA GLY A 9 0.36 -1.45 15.51
C GLY A 9 -0.24 -1.69 14.11
N PHE A 10 -1.11 -2.69 13.97
CA PHE A 10 -1.83 -2.95 12.74
C PHE A 10 -2.83 -1.84 12.41
N ALA A 11 -3.60 -1.36 13.39
CA ALA A 11 -4.53 -0.24 13.22
C ALA A 11 -3.80 1.05 12.80
N ALA A 12 -2.65 1.36 13.42
CA ALA A 12 -1.82 2.50 13.04
C ALA A 12 -1.29 2.36 11.59
N PHE A 13 -0.82 1.18 11.22
CA PHE A 13 -0.37 0.88 9.85
C PHE A 13 -1.49 1.09 8.82
N VAL A 14 -2.68 0.56 9.09
CA VAL A 14 -3.85 0.73 8.23
C VAL A 14 -4.26 2.20 8.13
N GLY A 15 -4.23 2.94 9.25
CA GLY A 15 -4.55 4.36 9.30
C GLY A 15 -3.61 5.22 8.45
N VAL A 16 -2.29 5.01 8.57
CA VAL A 16 -1.27 5.71 7.77
C VAL A 16 -1.50 5.46 6.28
N LYS A 17 -1.77 4.20 5.91
CA LYS A 17 -2.05 3.83 4.52
C LYS A 17 -3.33 4.46 4.00
N LEU A 18 -4.39 4.46 4.80
CA LEU A 18 -5.65 5.07 4.43
C LEU A 18 -5.47 6.56 4.12
N VAL A 19 -4.89 7.31 5.05
CA VAL A 19 -4.64 8.76 4.87
C VAL A 19 -3.73 8.99 3.67
N GLY A 20 -2.63 8.25 3.57
CA GLY A 20 -1.66 8.37 2.48
C GLY A 20 -2.27 8.09 1.11
N TYR A 21 -3.09 7.06 0.98
CA TYR A 21 -3.74 6.71 -0.28
C TYR A 21 -4.90 7.65 -0.63
N THR A 22 -5.61 8.19 0.35
CA THR A 22 -6.58 9.26 0.11
C THR A 22 -5.91 10.50 -0.46
N VAL A 23 -4.75 10.91 0.10
CA VAL A 23 -3.94 12.02 -0.44
C VAL A 23 -3.48 11.73 -1.87
N ALA A 24 -3.01 10.50 -2.15
CA ALA A 24 -2.67 10.09 -3.51
C ALA A 24 -3.87 10.18 -4.46
N GLY A 25 -5.06 9.77 -4.01
CA GLY A 25 -6.31 9.88 -4.76
C GLY A 25 -6.68 11.32 -5.09
N PHE A 26 -6.44 12.28 -4.19
CA PHE A 26 -6.64 13.71 -4.47
C PHE A 26 -5.68 14.22 -5.54
N LYS A 27 -4.40 13.85 -5.47
CA LYS A 27 -3.41 14.22 -6.50
C LYS A 27 -3.72 13.61 -7.87
N LEU A 28 -4.12 12.32 -7.89
CA LEU A 28 -4.53 11.64 -9.11
C LEU A 28 -5.80 12.23 -9.71
N ARG A 29 -6.76 12.65 -8.88
CA ARG A 29 -7.95 13.36 -9.35
C ARG A 29 -7.59 14.64 -10.07
N ALA A 30 -6.69 15.45 -9.51
CA ALA A 30 -6.21 16.67 -10.15
C ALA A 30 -5.49 16.36 -11.47
N ALA A 31 -4.64 15.33 -11.48
CA ALA A 31 -3.88 14.90 -12.66
C ALA A 31 -4.76 14.38 -13.83
N TYR A 32 -5.81 13.63 -13.51
CA TYR A 32 -6.74 13.07 -14.51
C TYR A 32 -7.95 13.98 -14.80
N GLN A 33 -8.00 15.19 -14.22
CA GLN A 33 -9.08 16.15 -14.38
C GLN A 33 -10.49 15.55 -14.18
N LYS A 34 -10.62 14.64 -13.20
CA LYS A 34 -11.88 13.94 -12.92
C LYS A 34 -12.73 14.70 -11.91
N GLU A 35 -14.00 14.90 -12.25
CA GLU A 35 -15.00 15.46 -11.34
C GLU A 35 -15.63 14.35 -10.46
N GLY A 36 -15.95 14.66 -9.18
CA GLY A 36 -16.68 13.76 -8.26
C GLY A 36 -15.93 13.30 -6.99
N HIS A 37 -16.62 12.47 -6.18
CA HIS A 37 -16.21 11.98 -4.84
C HIS A 37 -15.17 10.83 -4.84
N VAL A 38 -14.38 10.72 -5.90
CA VAL A 38 -13.43 9.64 -6.16
C VAL A 38 -12.31 9.45 -5.10
N PRO A 39 -11.74 10.50 -4.45
CA PRO A 39 -10.51 10.36 -3.66
C PRO A 39 -10.61 9.51 -2.39
N ILE A 40 -11.72 9.61 -1.65
CA ILE A 40 -11.90 8.86 -0.39
C ILE A 40 -12.16 7.39 -0.73
N ALA A 41 -13.08 7.12 -1.67
CA ALA A 41 -13.35 5.77 -2.15
C ALA A 41 -12.09 5.09 -2.70
N PHE A 42 -11.27 5.83 -3.45
CA PHE A 42 -9.96 5.36 -3.92
C PHE A 42 -9.04 4.95 -2.76
N GLY A 43 -8.86 5.82 -1.76
CA GLY A 43 -7.99 5.55 -0.61
C GLY A 43 -8.45 4.34 0.20
N VAL A 44 -9.76 4.22 0.46
CA VAL A 44 -10.36 3.08 1.15
C VAL A 44 -10.15 1.79 0.34
N SER A 45 -10.52 1.78 -0.94
CA SER A 45 -10.35 0.61 -1.81
C SER A 45 -8.89 0.17 -1.90
N ARG A 46 -7.95 1.11 -2.01
CA ARG A 46 -6.52 0.79 -2.08
C ARG A 46 -6.00 0.16 -0.79
N THR A 47 -6.45 0.70 0.35
CA THR A 47 -6.07 0.20 1.67
C THR A 47 -6.60 -1.22 1.88
N LEU A 48 -7.88 -1.45 1.55
CA LEU A 48 -8.49 -2.79 1.64
C LEU A 48 -7.79 -3.79 0.71
N LEU A 49 -7.52 -3.41 -0.54
CA LEU A 49 -6.75 -4.25 -1.46
C LEU A 49 -5.36 -4.59 -0.89
N GLY A 50 -4.65 -3.60 -0.38
CA GLY A 50 -3.31 -3.80 0.18
C GLY A 50 -3.31 -4.69 1.43
N VAL A 51 -4.32 -4.56 2.29
CA VAL A 51 -4.50 -5.44 3.46
C VAL A 51 -4.84 -6.86 3.02
N ALA A 52 -5.81 -7.03 2.12
CA ALA A 52 -6.21 -8.34 1.61
C ALA A 52 -5.05 -9.05 0.89
N ALA A 53 -4.34 -8.34 0.01
CA ALA A 53 -3.18 -8.86 -0.70
C ALA A 53 -2.02 -9.18 0.26
N GLY A 54 -1.78 -8.34 1.27
CA GLY A 54 -0.76 -8.59 2.29
C GLY A 54 -1.06 -9.83 3.13
N LEU A 55 -2.31 -10.02 3.56
CA LEU A 55 -2.75 -11.20 4.31
C LEU A 55 -2.67 -12.47 3.45
N ALA A 56 -3.12 -12.41 2.19
CA ALA A 56 -3.05 -13.54 1.26
C ALA A 56 -1.60 -13.90 0.90
N TYR A 57 -0.72 -12.92 0.72
CA TYR A 57 0.69 -13.18 0.45
C TYR A 57 1.39 -13.78 1.67
N GLY A 58 1.12 -13.25 2.86
CA GLY A 58 1.68 -13.75 4.11
C GLY A 58 1.20 -15.16 4.50
N SER A 59 0.03 -15.61 4.02
CA SER A 59 -0.45 -16.98 4.27
C SER A 59 0.13 -18.01 3.29
N VAL A 60 0.55 -17.58 2.10
CA VAL A 60 1.09 -18.45 1.05
C VAL A 60 2.61 -18.56 1.12
N VAL A 61 3.31 -17.50 1.52
CA VAL A 61 4.77 -17.51 1.59
C VAL A 61 5.25 -18.07 2.93
N PRO A 62 6.08 -19.13 2.93
CA PRO A 62 6.58 -19.71 4.17
C PRO A 62 7.39 -18.68 4.97
N SER A 63 7.34 -18.80 6.30
CA SER A 63 8.01 -17.90 7.24
C SER A 63 9.48 -17.69 6.87
N VAL A 64 9.79 -16.54 6.29
CA VAL A 64 11.17 -16.22 5.89
C VAL A 64 11.91 -15.69 7.11
N SER A 65 12.90 -16.43 7.59
CA SER A 65 13.78 -16.00 8.67
C SER A 65 15.05 -15.35 8.11
N GLY A 66 15.41 -14.19 8.65
CA GLY A 66 16.63 -13.45 8.28
C GLY A 66 16.44 -12.33 7.23
N GLY A 67 17.39 -11.38 7.22
CA GLY A 67 17.28 -10.13 6.44
C GLY A 67 17.19 -10.31 4.92
N VAL A 68 17.90 -11.30 4.36
CA VAL A 68 17.83 -11.63 2.92
C VAL A 68 16.44 -12.15 2.54
N GLY A 69 15.81 -12.92 3.44
CA GLY A 69 14.46 -13.42 3.26
C GLY A 69 13.40 -12.33 3.28
N VAL A 70 13.54 -11.35 4.16
CA VAL A 70 12.67 -10.17 4.23
C VAL A 70 12.80 -9.32 2.97
N LEU A 71 14.02 -9.07 2.48
CA LEU A 71 14.23 -8.33 1.22
C LEU A 71 13.62 -9.06 0.01
N ALA A 72 13.79 -10.38 -0.09
CA ALA A 72 13.18 -11.18 -1.15
C ALA A 72 11.64 -11.12 -1.09
N LEU A 73 11.07 -11.12 0.12
CA LEU A 73 9.63 -10.96 0.35
C LEU A 73 9.13 -9.58 -0.14
N TYR A 74 9.83 -8.50 0.20
CA TYR A 74 9.50 -7.15 -0.28
C TYR A 74 9.68 -6.97 -1.79
N ALA A 75 10.68 -7.63 -2.38
CA ALA A 75 10.88 -7.64 -3.82
C ALA A 75 9.77 -8.42 -4.54
N GLY A 76 9.35 -9.57 -4.00
CA GLY A 76 8.22 -10.34 -4.52
C GLY A 76 6.87 -9.61 -4.46
N LEU A 77 6.74 -8.63 -3.56
CA LEU A 77 5.56 -7.76 -3.47
C LEU A 77 5.52 -6.65 -4.54
N LEU A 78 6.63 -6.34 -5.22
CA LEU A 78 6.66 -5.34 -6.29
C LEU A 78 5.66 -5.61 -7.43
N PRO A 79 5.62 -6.81 -8.05
CA PRO A 79 4.67 -7.10 -9.11
C PRO A 79 3.22 -7.02 -8.62
N VAL A 80 2.95 -7.47 -7.38
CA VAL A 80 1.62 -7.36 -6.77
C VAL A 80 1.22 -5.89 -6.66
N ARG A 81 2.11 -5.04 -6.12
CA ARG A 81 1.86 -3.60 -5.99
C ARG A 81 1.66 -2.90 -7.32
N LEU A 82 2.43 -3.29 -8.34
CA LEU A 82 2.28 -2.77 -9.69
C LEU A 82 0.88 -3.10 -10.23
N LEU A 83 0.46 -4.36 -10.13
CA LEU A 83 -0.87 -4.79 -10.57
C LEU A 83 -1.99 -4.10 -9.78
N GLU A 84 -1.85 -3.96 -8.47
CA GLU A 84 -2.81 -3.24 -7.63
C GLU A 84 -2.96 -1.78 -8.06
N TRP A 85 -1.85 -1.08 -8.29
CA TRP A 85 -1.85 0.32 -8.71
C TRP A 85 -2.42 0.49 -10.13
N LEU A 86 -2.05 -0.38 -11.07
CA LEU A 86 -2.61 -0.39 -12.42
C LEU A 86 -4.12 -0.63 -12.37
N ALA A 87 -4.57 -1.64 -11.64
CA ALA A 87 -5.99 -2.00 -11.54
C ALA A 87 -6.81 -0.86 -10.92
N ILE A 88 -6.37 -0.29 -9.80
CA ILE A 88 -7.15 0.72 -9.11
C ILE A 88 -7.17 2.07 -9.86
N ILE A 89 -6.07 2.47 -10.49
CA ILE A 89 -6.06 3.68 -11.32
C ILE A 89 -6.93 3.48 -12.55
N ALA A 90 -6.88 2.31 -13.21
CA ALA A 90 -7.77 2.00 -14.33
C ALA A 90 -9.25 2.02 -13.93
N VAL A 91 -9.61 1.43 -12.78
CA VAL A 91 -11.02 1.37 -12.33
C VAL A 91 -11.58 2.76 -11.98
N PHE A 92 -10.80 3.60 -11.30
CA PHE A 92 -11.29 4.88 -10.77
C PHE A 92 -11.03 6.08 -11.72
N PHE A 93 -9.91 6.10 -12.42
CA PHE A 93 -9.48 7.25 -13.22
C PHE A 93 -9.45 6.95 -14.73
N ASP A 94 -8.94 5.81 -15.17
CA ASP A 94 -8.73 5.51 -16.60
C ASP A 94 -9.40 4.20 -17.08
N ARG A 95 -10.73 4.16 -17.04
CA ARG A 95 -11.52 2.95 -17.41
C ARG A 95 -11.37 2.52 -18.87
N ARG A 96 -10.94 3.43 -19.74
CA ARG A 96 -10.80 3.18 -21.18
C ARG A 96 -9.36 2.91 -21.59
N PHE A 97 -8.41 2.89 -20.65
CA PHE A 97 -6.98 2.76 -20.93
C PHE A 97 -6.52 3.75 -22.01
N GLY A 98 -7.02 4.99 -21.94
CA GLY A 98 -6.83 5.98 -22.99
C GLY A 98 -5.36 6.36 -23.17
N GLU A 99 -4.58 6.33 -22.09
CA GLU A 99 -3.15 6.65 -22.11
C GLU A 99 -2.36 5.65 -21.23
N PRO A 100 -1.95 4.49 -21.77
CA PRO A 100 -1.27 3.45 -21.00
C PRO A 100 0.06 3.91 -20.41
N GLY A 101 0.79 4.82 -21.08
CA GLY A 101 2.03 5.40 -20.56
C GLY A 101 1.81 6.24 -19.30
N ARG A 102 0.72 7.02 -19.27
CA ARG A 102 0.35 7.84 -18.11
C ARG A 102 -0.10 6.96 -16.94
N LEU A 103 -0.89 5.93 -17.23
CA LEU A 103 -1.30 4.91 -16.25
C LEU A 103 -0.09 4.22 -15.62
N LEU A 104 0.89 3.80 -16.43
CA LEU A 104 2.11 3.17 -15.93
C LEU A 104 2.94 4.13 -15.07
N ASN A 105 3.16 5.36 -15.53
CA ASN A 105 3.92 6.38 -14.79
C ASN A 105 3.32 6.66 -13.40
N TYR A 106 1.98 6.84 -13.32
CA TYR A 106 1.31 7.03 -12.05
C TYR A 106 1.32 5.77 -11.17
N SER A 107 1.33 4.58 -11.76
CA SER A 107 1.44 3.33 -11.02
C SER A 107 2.83 3.16 -10.42
N LEU A 108 3.89 3.52 -11.15
CA LEU A 108 5.26 3.55 -10.64
C LEU A 108 5.43 4.59 -9.52
N ALA A 109 4.87 5.79 -9.69
CA ALA A 109 4.83 6.80 -8.63
C ALA A 109 4.03 6.29 -7.41
N GLY A 110 2.95 5.56 -7.65
CA GLY A 110 2.17 4.90 -6.61
C GLY A 110 2.96 3.86 -5.83
N ILE A 111 3.78 3.04 -6.49
CA ILE A 111 4.68 2.08 -5.83
C ILE A 111 5.65 2.82 -4.90
N ALA A 112 6.32 3.86 -5.41
CA ALA A 112 7.23 4.67 -4.61
C ALA A 112 6.51 5.27 -3.39
N TRP A 113 5.29 5.79 -3.59
CA TRP A 113 4.46 6.30 -2.50
C TRP A 113 4.11 5.22 -1.46
N SER A 114 3.77 4.01 -1.90
CA SER A 114 3.49 2.90 -0.97
C SER A 114 4.71 2.56 -0.12
N TYR A 115 5.95 2.60 -0.65
CA TYR A 115 7.16 2.38 0.15
C TYR A 115 7.43 3.50 1.17
N VAL A 116 7.16 4.76 0.80
CA VAL A 116 7.22 5.87 1.75
C VAL A 116 6.23 5.66 2.90
N LEU A 117 5.00 5.25 2.60
CA LEU A 117 4.00 4.96 3.61
C LEU A 117 4.37 3.75 4.47
N ASP A 118 5.01 2.72 3.90
CA ASP A 118 5.52 1.59 4.68
C ASP A 118 6.61 2.03 5.65
N ALA A 119 7.58 2.84 5.20
CA ALA A 119 8.64 3.36 6.05
C ALA A 119 8.07 4.22 7.19
N LEU A 120 7.09 5.09 6.90
CA LEU A 120 6.39 5.87 7.91
C LEU A 120 5.64 4.98 8.91
N ALA A 121 4.97 3.93 8.44
CA ALA A 121 4.24 3.02 9.30
C ALA A 121 5.19 2.19 10.20
N ILE A 122 6.35 1.77 9.68
CA ILE A 122 7.41 1.12 10.46
C ILE A 122 7.96 2.08 11.52
N LEU A 123 8.27 3.32 11.15
CA LEU A 123 8.71 4.34 12.11
C LEU A 123 7.67 4.59 13.21
N LEU A 124 6.39 4.68 12.83
CA LEU A 124 5.29 4.79 13.79
C LEU A 124 5.21 3.58 14.71
N ALA A 125 5.41 2.36 14.19
CA ALA A 125 5.46 1.16 15.02
C ALA A 125 6.65 1.17 16.00
N ILE A 126 7.82 1.71 15.62
CA ILE A 126 8.97 1.84 16.52
C ILE A 126 8.69 2.85 17.65
N ILE A 127 8.01 3.95 17.34
CA ILE A 127 7.80 5.06 18.29
C ILE A 127 6.55 4.83 19.18
N THR A 128 5.57 4.04 18.71
CA THR A 128 4.34 3.79 19.47
C THR A 128 4.60 2.77 20.60
N PRO A 129 4.39 3.12 21.87
CA PRO A 129 4.53 2.20 22.98
C PRO A 129 3.65 0.96 22.77
N GLY A 130 4.26 -0.23 22.71
CA GLY A 130 3.56 -1.50 22.50
C GLY A 130 3.44 -1.98 21.04
N ALA A 131 4.05 -1.30 20.06
CA ALA A 131 4.03 -1.74 18.66
C ALA A 131 5.30 -2.49 18.19
N ILE A 132 6.42 -2.38 18.92
CA ILE A 132 7.61 -3.24 18.74
C ILE A 132 8.12 -3.65 20.13
N TRP A 133 8.02 -4.95 20.45
CA TRP A 133 8.88 -5.54 21.47
C TRP A 133 10.23 -5.81 20.81
N VAL A 134 11.24 -5.04 21.19
CA VAL A 134 12.63 -5.46 21.04
C VAL A 134 12.84 -6.59 22.04
N CYS A 135 12.71 -7.82 21.58
CA CYS A 135 13.44 -8.97 22.10
C CYS A 135 13.84 -9.89 20.95
#